data_AF-A0A1P8WKF6-F1
#
_entry.id   AF-A0A1P8WKF6-F1
#
_cell.length_a   1.000
_cell.length_b   1.000
_cell.length_c   1.000
_cell.angle_alpha   90.00
_cell.angle_beta   90.00
_cell.angle_gamma   90.00
#
_symmetry.space_group_name_H-M   'P 1'
#
loop_
_entity.id
_entity.type
_entity.pdbx_description
1 polymer ?
#
loop_
_entity_poly.entity_id
_entity_poly.type
_entity_poly.pdbx_seq_one_letter_code
_entity_poly.pdbx_strand_id
1 'polypeptide(L)'
;MDPTTCYELILEYIESHDYSEARIYAAILHNWLAHRGFYPEGCVPERVDEVLEHLLKPACLPGAMRTRFRSITCYDCDNGSQIGSLKEAIDDGWTAIIGDDDLKVTSHLGTCPLCRMRDSQELLT
;
A
#
# COMPACT_ATOMS: atom_id res chain seq x y z
N MET A 1 -13.46 -16.85 19.58
CA MET A 1 -13.68 -16.83 18.11
C MET A 1 -12.60 -17.72 17.51
N ASP A 2 -12.98 -18.65 16.66
CA ASP A 2 -12.06 -19.55 15.96
C ASP A 2 -11.46 -18.86 14.72
N PRO A 3 -10.32 -19.34 14.19
CA PRO A 3 -9.65 -18.71 13.06
C PRO A 3 -10.48 -18.72 11.77
N THR A 4 -11.31 -19.74 11.54
CA THR A 4 -12.16 -19.83 10.34
C THR A 4 -13.22 -18.74 10.34
N THR A 5 -14.01 -18.64 11.41
CA THR A 5 -15.01 -17.57 11.58
C THR A 5 -14.35 -16.18 11.51
N CYS A 6 -13.16 -16.03 12.11
CA CYS A 6 -12.46 -14.75 12.06
C CYS A 6 -12.04 -14.36 10.63
N TYR A 7 -11.61 -15.34 9.82
CA TYR A 7 -11.19 -15.10 8.44
C TYR A 7 -12.39 -14.85 7.52
N GLU A 8 -13.52 -15.54 7.72
CA GLU A 8 -14.76 -15.27 6.99
C GLU A 8 -15.25 -13.84 7.21
N LEU A 9 -15.27 -13.37 8.46
CA LEU A 9 -15.61 -11.99 8.79
C LEU A 9 -14.68 -10.98 8.09
N ILE A 10 -13.37 -11.25 8.05
CA ILE A 10 -12.42 -10.40 7.31
C ILE A 10 -12.85 -10.26 5.84
N LEU A 11 -13.20 -11.37 5.18
CA LEU A 11 -13.61 -11.36 3.78
C LEU A 11 -14.93 -10.61 3.57
N GLU A 12 -15.92 -10.79 4.45
CA GLU A 12 -17.20 -10.05 4.41
C GLU A 12 -17.00 -8.54 4.57
N TYR A 13 -16.10 -8.12 5.47
CA TYR A 13 -15.78 -6.70 5.65
C TYR A 13 -14.99 -6.11 4.47
N ILE A 14 -14.13 -6.90 3.82
CA ILE A 14 -13.49 -6.49 2.56
C ILE A 14 -14.56 -6.29 1.47
N GLU A 15 -15.51 -7.22 1.32
CA GLU A 15 -16.57 -7.14 0.31
C GLU A 15 -17.48 -5.92 0.52
N SER A 16 -17.83 -5.64 1.78
CA SER A 16 -18.61 -4.46 2.16
C SER A 16 -17.81 -3.16 2.25
N HIS A 17 -16.51 -3.19 1.91
CA HIS A 17 -15.58 -2.05 1.95
C HIS A 17 -15.40 -1.44 3.36
N ASP A 18 -15.73 -2.17 4.42
CA ASP A 18 -15.47 -1.77 5.80
C ASP A 18 -14.08 -2.23 6.25
N TYR A 19 -13.06 -1.60 5.70
CA TYR A 19 -11.67 -1.93 5.99
C TYR A 19 -11.27 -1.64 7.45
N SER A 20 -12.04 -0.82 8.17
CA SER A 20 -11.78 -0.55 9.58
C SER A 20 -12.10 -1.78 10.43
N GLU A 21 -13.28 -2.37 10.22
CA GLU A 21 -13.67 -3.63 10.86
C GLU A 21 -12.80 -4.79 10.37
N ALA A 22 -12.57 -4.92 9.05
CA ALA A 22 -11.68 -5.96 8.50
C ALA A 22 -10.31 -5.99 9.18
N ARG A 23 -9.74 -4.81 9.48
CA ARG A 23 -8.46 -4.70 10.18
C ARG A 23 -8.52 -5.16 11.63
N ILE A 24 -9.62 -4.91 12.34
CA ILE A 24 -9.80 -5.39 13.73
C ILE A 24 -9.72 -6.91 13.77
N TYR A 25 -10.47 -7.58 12.90
CA TYR A 25 -10.44 -9.05 12.82
C TYR A 25 -9.10 -9.57 12.28
N ALA A 26 -8.46 -8.87 11.35
CA ALA A 26 -7.11 -9.21 10.91
C ALA A 26 -6.10 -9.16 12.07
N ALA A 27 -6.19 -8.16 12.95
CA ALA A 27 -5.31 -8.08 14.13
C ALA A 27 -5.54 -9.23 15.11
N ILE A 28 -6.81 -9.63 15.31
CA ILE A 28 -7.18 -10.77 16.15
C ILE A 28 -6.61 -12.07 15.58
N LEU A 29 -6.80 -12.33 14.27
CA LEU A 29 -6.31 -13.53 13.60
C LEU A 29 -4.77 -13.56 13.56
N HIS A 30 -4.12 -12.44 13.27
CA HIS A 30 -2.67 -12.34 13.29
C HIS A 30 -2.10 -12.62 14.69
N ASN A 31 -2.72 -12.08 15.74
CA ASN A 31 -2.31 -12.36 17.11
C ASN A 31 -2.48 -13.85 17.46
N TRP A 32 -3.57 -14.48 17.00
CA TRP A 32 -3.80 -15.91 17.19
C TRP A 32 -2.70 -16.77 16.55
N LEU A 33 -2.36 -16.50 15.29
CA LEU A 33 -1.31 -17.21 14.57
C LEU A 33 0.07 -17.01 15.24
N ALA A 34 0.37 -15.80 15.71
CA ALA A 34 1.60 -15.49 16.43
C ALA A 34 1.77 -16.30 17.73
N HIS A 35 0.66 -16.74 18.35
CA HIS A 35 0.67 -17.52 19.60
C HIS A 35 0.52 -19.03 19.37
N ARG A 36 1.04 -19.55 18.26
CA ARG A 36 0.96 -20.97 17.86
C ARG A 36 -0.46 -21.45 17.59
N GLY A 37 -1.34 -20.55 17.16
CA GLY A 37 -2.66 -20.91 16.66
C GLY A 37 -2.59 -21.66 15.33
N PHE A 38 -3.75 -22.16 14.91
CA PHE A 38 -3.91 -22.84 13.62
C PHE A 38 -4.48 -21.89 12.57
N TYR A 39 -4.17 -22.18 11.31
CA TYR A 39 -4.76 -21.49 10.16
C TYR A 39 -6.24 -21.85 9.99
N PRO A 40 -7.04 -20.96 9.37
CA PRO A 40 -8.42 -21.26 8.96
C PRO A 40 -8.49 -22.56 8.15
N GLU A 41 -9.51 -23.38 8.40
CA GLU A 41 -9.68 -24.65 7.70
C GLU A 41 -9.90 -24.45 6.20
N GLY A 42 -9.29 -25.31 5.38
CA GLY A 42 -9.42 -25.24 3.92
C GLY A 42 -8.72 -24.04 3.25
N CYS A 43 -8.07 -23.18 4.03
CA CYS A 43 -7.33 -22.03 3.52
C CYS A 43 -5.85 -22.37 3.31
N VAL A 44 -5.26 -21.77 2.29
CA VAL A 44 -3.82 -21.81 2.02
C VAL A 44 -3.14 -20.80 2.94
N PRO A 45 -2.21 -21.21 3.84
CA PRO A 45 -1.56 -20.32 4.81
C PRO A 45 -1.00 -19.04 4.21
N GLU A 46 -0.32 -19.15 3.06
CA GLU A 46 0.30 -18.03 2.36
C GLU A 46 -0.72 -16.97 1.95
N ARG A 47 -1.93 -17.39 1.53
CA ARG A 47 -3.00 -16.45 1.16
C ARG A 47 -3.59 -15.74 2.37
N VAL A 48 -3.66 -16.43 3.51
CA VAL A 48 -4.11 -15.83 4.77
C VAL A 48 -3.10 -14.77 5.20
N ASP A 49 -1.82 -15.09 5.15
CA ASP A 49 -0.74 -14.17 5.50
C ASP A 49 -0.72 -12.94 4.59
N GLU A 50 -0.89 -13.10 3.28
CA GLU A 50 -0.99 -11.97 2.33
C GLU A 50 -2.13 -11.01 2.68
N VAL A 51 -3.32 -11.55 3.01
CA VAL A 51 -4.49 -10.75 3.40
C VAL A 51 -4.22 -10.01 4.71
N LEU A 52 -3.66 -10.70 5.70
CA LEU A 52 -3.32 -10.11 6.99
C LEU A 52 -2.28 -9.01 6.84
N GLU A 53 -1.19 -9.25 6.10
CA GLU A 53 -0.15 -8.27 5.85
C GLU A 53 -0.74 -7.02 5.18
N HIS A 54 -1.59 -7.21 4.17
CA HIS A 54 -2.23 -6.08 3.46
C HIS A 54 -3.11 -5.24 4.39
N LEU A 55 -3.97 -5.89 5.18
CA LEU A 55 -4.88 -5.21 6.10
C LEU A 55 -4.16 -4.56 7.27
N LEU A 56 -3.04 -5.12 7.72
CA LEU A 56 -2.27 -4.65 8.87
C LEU A 56 -1.20 -3.61 8.52
N LYS A 57 -0.96 -3.32 7.24
CA LYS A 57 -0.10 -2.21 6.80
C LYS A 57 -0.48 -0.89 7.49
N PRO A 58 0.47 -0.08 7.98
CA PRO A 58 0.18 1.19 8.65
C PRO A 58 -0.70 2.14 7.81
N ALA A 59 -0.54 2.14 6.49
CA ALA A 59 -1.37 2.91 5.54
C ALA A 59 -2.88 2.56 5.58
N CYS A 60 -3.23 1.41 6.15
CA CYS A 60 -4.60 0.90 6.29
C CYS A 60 -5.20 1.19 7.68
N LEU A 61 -4.50 1.90 8.58
CA LEU A 61 -5.04 2.27 9.90
C LEU A 61 -6.19 3.28 9.79
N PRO A 62 -7.26 3.14 10.59
CA PRO A 62 -8.26 4.19 10.77
C PRO A 62 -7.58 5.46 11.30
N GLY A 63 -7.61 6.54 10.51
CA GLY A 63 -6.95 7.80 10.85
C GLY A 63 -5.48 7.89 10.42
N ALA A 64 -4.95 6.92 9.66
CA ALA A 64 -3.68 7.11 8.96
C ALA A 64 -3.75 8.42 8.16
N MET A 65 -2.83 9.34 8.41
CA MET A 65 -2.64 10.50 7.54
C MET A 65 -2.16 9.98 6.20
N ARG A 66 -3.10 9.75 5.27
CA ARG A 66 -2.75 9.54 3.87
C ARG A 66 -2.28 10.89 3.37
N THR A 67 -1.00 11.02 3.07
CA THR A 67 -0.46 12.19 2.37
C THR A 67 -1.28 12.36 1.10
N ARG A 68 -2.15 13.38 1.11
CA ARG A 68 -2.96 13.68 -0.06
C ARG A 68 -1.99 14.00 -1.19
N PHE A 69 -2.12 13.29 -2.31
CA PHE A 69 -1.33 13.56 -3.50
C PHE A 69 -1.53 15.02 -3.91
N ARG A 70 -0.47 15.83 -3.80
CA ARG A 70 -0.47 17.28 -4.06
C ARG A 70 0.68 17.69 -4.98
N SER A 71 1.79 16.98 -4.88
CA SER A 71 3.01 17.23 -5.63
C SER A 71 3.87 15.98 -5.65
N ILE A 72 4.66 15.85 -6.71
CA ILE A 72 5.66 14.79 -6.88
C ILE A 72 7.00 15.42 -7.24
N THR A 73 8.11 14.86 -6.75
CA THR A 73 9.47 15.30 -7.07
C THR A 73 10.30 14.14 -7.60
N CYS A 74 11.15 14.43 -8.59
CA CYS A 74 12.03 13.44 -9.20
C CYS A 74 13.20 13.08 -8.27
N TYR A 75 13.52 11.80 -8.11
CA TYR A 75 14.72 11.37 -7.35
C TYR A 75 16.02 11.88 -7.96
N ASP A 76 16.12 11.85 -9.29
CA ASP A 76 17.42 12.02 -9.96
C ASP A 76 17.74 13.46 -10.35
N CYS A 77 16.72 14.29 -10.55
CA CYS A 77 16.90 15.67 -11.02
C CYS A 77 16.23 16.73 -10.16
N ASP A 78 15.62 16.34 -9.03
CA ASP A 78 14.87 17.21 -8.12
C ASP A 78 13.75 18.04 -8.81
N ASN A 79 13.39 17.71 -10.05
CA ASN A 79 12.34 18.40 -10.75
C ASN A 79 10.99 18.03 -10.13
N GLY A 80 10.20 19.04 -9.76
CA GLY A 80 8.91 18.88 -9.10
C GLY A 80 7.74 19.26 -9.99
N SER A 81 6.60 18.60 -9.80
CA SER A 81 5.33 19.00 -10.41
C SER A 81 4.20 19.00 -9.37
N GLN A 82 3.26 19.93 -9.51
CA GLN A 82 2.02 19.91 -8.75
C GLN A 82 1.03 18.99 -9.45
N ILE A 83 0.74 17.85 -8.83
CA ILE A 83 -0.12 16.79 -9.38
C ILE A 83 -1.13 16.43 -8.30
N GLY A 84 -2.41 16.34 -8.67
CA GLY A 84 -3.51 16.16 -7.72
C GLY A 84 -3.83 14.69 -7.41
N SER A 85 -3.25 13.75 -8.16
CA SER A 85 -3.52 12.31 -7.99
C SER A 85 -2.41 11.42 -8.53
N LEU A 86 -2.32 10.20 -7.98
CA LEU A 86 -1.41 9.17 -8.50
C LEU A 86 -1.69 8.85 -9.97
N LYS A 87 -2.97 8.85 -10.37
CA LYS A 87 -3.37 8.58 -11.76
C LYS A 87 -2.76 9.59 -12.73
N GLU A 88 -2.92 10.88 -12.41
CA GLU A 88 -2.36 11.96 -13.21
C GLU A 88 -0.83 11.87 -13.31
N ALA A 89 -0.13 11.49 -12.22
CA ALA A 89 1.31 11.25 -12.27
C ALA A 89 1.70 10.11 -13.22
N ILE A 90 0.95 9.00 -13.21
CA ILE A 90 1.19 7.87 -14.12
C ILE A 90 0.92 8.28 -15.58
N ASP A 91 -0.17 9.02 -15.82
CA ASP A 91 -0.53 9.52 -17.15
C ASP A 91 0.54 10.49 -17.69
N ASP A 92 1.15 11.30 -16.81
CA ASP A 92 2.30 12.16 -17.11
C ASP A 92 3.64 11.39 -17.29
N GLY A 93 3.63 10.08 -17.11
CA GLY A 93 4.78 9.20 -17.34
C GLY A 93 5.73 9.05 -16.16
N TRP A 94 5.30 9.39 -14.95
CA TRP A 94 6.07 9.15 -13.72
C TRP A 94 6.05 7.67 -13.32
N THR A 95 7.14 7.23 -12.70
CA THR A 95 7.33 5.84 -12.26
C THR A 95 7.99 5.78 -10.89
N ALA A 96 8.07 4.60 -10.26
CA ALA A 96 8.65 4.40 -8.93
C ALA A 96 8.09 5.35 -7.85
N ILE A 97 6.79 5.64 -7.93
CA ILE A 97 6.14 6.66 -7.11
C ILE A 97 5.96 6.13 -5.69
N ILE A 98 6.52 6.82 -4.69
CA ILE A 98 6.32 6.53 -3.27
C ILE A 98 5.74 7.78 -2.58
N GLY A 99 4.90 7.56 -1.57
CA GLY A 99 4.51 8.62 -0.65
C GLY A 99 5.69 8.94 0.27
N ASP A 100 5.95 10.22 0.50
CA ASP A 100 6.94 10.69 1.46
C ASP A 100 6.24 11.57 2.49
N ASP A 101 6.06 11.03 3.69
CA ASP A 101 5.39 11.70 4.80
C ASP A 101 6.31 12.68 5.56
N ASP A 102 7.63 12.58 5.37
CA ASP A 102 8.63 13.40 6.05
C ASP A 102 8.94 14.71 5.29
N LEU A 103 8.70 14.74 3.97
CA LEU A 103 8.94 15.91 3.15
C LEU A 103 7.81 16.95 3.26
N LYS A 104 8.10 18.07 3.93
CA LYS A 104 7.18 19.22 4.04
C LYS A 104 6.88 19.92 2.69
N VAL A 105 7.69 19.66 1.66
CA VAL A 105 7.67 20.40 0.39
C VAL A 105 7.04 19.59 -0.74
N THR A 106 7.11 18.26 -0.68
CA THR A 106 6.51 17.37 -1.69
C THR A 106 5.77 16.22 -1.03
N SER A 107 4.62 15.84 -1.58
CA SER A 107 3.85 14.73 -1.01
C SER A 107 4.35 13.36 -1.44
N HIS A 108 5.01 13.29 -2.59
CA HIS A 108 5.43 12.04 -3.22
C HIS A 108 6.78 12.23 -3.90
N LEU A 109 7.54 11.15 -4.00
CA LEU A 109 8.75 11.06 -4.81
C LEU A 109 8.53 10.06 -5.94
N GLY A 110 9.20 10.23 -7.07
CA GLY A 110 9.15 9.32 -8.20
C GLY A 110 10.28 9.58 -9.19
N THR A 111 10.32 8.84 -10.29
CA THR A 111 11.22 9.11 -11.41
C THR A 111 10.43 9.76 -12.54
N CYS A 112 10.84 10.96 -12.93
CA CYS A 112 10.17 11.72 -13.99
C CYS A 112 10.41 11.08 -15.38
N PRO A 113 9.54 11.33 -16.36
CA PRO A 113 9.67 10.73 -17.69
C PRO A 113 11.00 11.07 -18.39
N LEU A 114 11.58 12.25 -18.10
CA LEU A 114 12.85 12.67 -18.68
C LEU A 114 14.03 11.85 -18.16
N CYS A 115 14.11 11.62 -16.84
CA CYS A 115 15.16 10.79 -16.25
C CYS A 115 15.01 9.33 -16.69
N ARG A 116 13.78 8.82 -16.69
CA ARG A 116 13.48 7.47 -17.19
C ARG A 116 13.95 7.25 -18.63
N MET A 117 13.77 8.24 -19.50
CA MET A 117 14.23 8.17 -20.89
C MET A 117 15.76 8.13 -21.00
N ARG A 118 16.49 8.83 -20.12
CA ARG A 118 17.96 8.80 -20.09
C ARG A 118 18.47 7.44 -19.65
N ASP A 119 17.94 6.88 -18.58
CA ASP A 119 18.34 5.56 -18.08
C ASP A 119 18.07 4.45 -19.12
N SER A 120 16.97 4.60 -19.86
CA SER A 120 16.61 3.66 -20.95
C SER A 120 17.57 3.75 -22.15
N GLN A 121 18.20 4.90 -22.38
CA GLN A 121 19.18 5.08 -23.45
C GLN A 121 20.56 4.56 -23.07
N GLU A 122 20.98 4.70 -21.81
CA GLU A 122 22.27 4.18 -21.34
C GLU A 122 22.35 2.65 -21.34
N LEU A 123 21.21 1.96 -21.22
CA LEU A 123 21.12 0.49 -21.32
C LEU A 123 21.24 -0.06 -22.76
N LEU A 124 21.24 0.82 -23.78
CA LEU A 124 21.29 0.45 -25.20
C LEU A 124 22.63 0.82 -25.89
N THR A 125 23.58 1.36 -25.13
CA THR A 125 24.96 1.67 -25.56
C THR A 125 25.97 0.80 -24.82
#